data_AF-A0A0Q4F2R4-F1
#
_entry.id   AF-A0A0Q4F2R4-F1
#
_cell.length_a   1.000
_cell.length_b   1.000
_cell.length_c   1.000
_cell.angle_alpha   90.00
_cell.angle_beta   90.00
_cell.angle_gamma   90.00
#
_symmetry.space_group_name_H-M   'P 1'
#
loop_
_entity.id
_entity.type
_entity.pdbx_description
1 polymer ?
#
loop_
_entity_poly.entity_id
_entity_poly.type
_entity_poly.pdbx_seq_one_letter_code
_entity_poly.pdbx_strand_id
1 'polypeptide(L)'
;MPPEAALILGIIVGTLATLTIQAFGRRKARIAVKAANRDAERSIALLDSENERRTGQIDRLQERIQVLERITTDPAERTAREIEALRLQPN
;
A
#
# COMPACT_ATOMS: atom_id res chain seq x y z
N MET A 1 35.05 56.71 -1.34
CA MET A 1 33.99 56.24 -0.42
C MET A 1 34.63 56.05 0.94
N PRO A 2 33.98 56.46 2.05
CA PRO A 2 34.53 56.21 3.38
C PRO A 2 34.68 54.68 3.58
N PRO A 3 35.76 54.22 4.24
CA PRO A 3 36.07 52.79 4.37
C PRO A 3 34.96 51.99 5.06
N GLU A 4 34.21 52.63 5.95
CA GLU A 4 33.04 52.05 6.64
C GLU A 4 31.91 51.68 5.68
N ALA A 5 31.65 52.52 4.67
CA ALA A 5 30.59 52.27 3.69
C ALA A 5 30.89 51.09 2.77
N ALA A 6 32.18 50.87 2.44
CA ALA A 6 32.60 49.75 1.61
C ALA A 6 32.40 48.40 2.33
N LEU A 7 32.67 48.35 3.63
CA LEU A 7 32.50 47.15 4.46
C LEU A 7 31.00 46.78 4.57
N ILE A 8 30.15 47.77 4.86
CA ILE A 8 28.68 47.56 4.94
C ILE A 8 28.12 47.05 3.62
N LEU A 9 28.52 47.65 2.49
CA LEU A 9 28.08 47.22 1.17
C LEU A 9 28.50 45.77 0.88
N GLY A 10 29.73 45.39 1.24
CA GLY A 10 30.23 44.02 1.09
C GLY A 10 29.41 42.99 1.88
N ILE A 11 29.04 43.30 3.12
CA ILE A 11 28.19 42.43 3.94
C ILE A 11 26.79 42.28 3.32
N ILE A 12 26.19 43.37 2.86
CA ILE A 12 24.87 43.35 2.23
C ILE A 12 24.91 42.48 0.96
N VAL A 13 25.92 42.66 0.12
CA VAL A 13 26.06 41.87 -1.11
C VAL A 13 26.31 40.39 -0.79
N GLY A 14 27.17 40.07 0.18
CA GLY A 14 27.44 38.70 0.60
C GLY A 14 26.22 37.99 1.21
N THR A 15 25.45 38.70 2.04
CA THR A 15 24.20 38.17 2.62
C THR A 15 23.12 37.97 1.54
N LEU A 16 22.96 38.90 0.60
CA LEU A 16 22.08 38.71 -0.55
C LEU A 16 22.50 37.52 -1.42
N ALA A 17 23.79 37.39 -1.71
CA ALA A 17 24.33 36.25 -2.47
C ALA A 17 24.06 34.91 -1.77
N THR A 18 24.33 34.81 -0.47
CA THR A 18 24.04 33.58 0.29
C THR A 18 22.54 33.27 0.38
N LEU A 19 21.68 34.27 0.58
CA LEU A 19 20.22 34.08 0.62
C LEU A 19 19.67 33.60 -0.73
N THR A 20 20.17 34.11 -1.85
CA THR A 20 19.73 33.67 -3.19
C THR A 20 20.10 32.21 -3.45
N ILE A 21 21.32 31.79 -3.06
CA ILE A 21 21.76 30.39 -3.15
C ILE A 21 20.89 29.48 -2.27
N GLN A 22 20.63 29.89 -1.02
CA GLN A 22 19.79 29.13 -0.10
C GLN A 22 18.34 29.03 -0.60
N ALA A 23 17.78 30.11 -1.13
CA ALA A 23 16.43 30.14 -1.68
C ALA A 23 16.29 29.19 -2.88
N PHE A 24 17.28 29.18 -3.78
CA PHE A 24 17.32 28.28 -4.92
C PHE A 24 17.42 26.81 -4.49
N GLY A 25 18.33 26.50 -3.55
CA GLY A 25 18.48 25.16 -2.98
C GLY A 25 17.20 24.66 -2.31
N ARG A 26 16.58 25.48 -1.46
CA ARG A 26 15.31 25.16 -0.79
C ARG A 26 14.17 24.93 -1.79
N ARG A 27 14.09 25.75 -2.85
CA ARG A 27 13.08 25.59 -3.90
C ARG A 27 13.22 24.25 -4.62
N LYS A 28 14.45 23.88 -5.02
CA LYS A 28 14.72 22.61 -5.71
C LYS A 28 14.42 21.41 -4.80
N ALA A 29 14.83 21.47 -3.53
CA ALA A 29 14.54 20.43 -2.55
C ALA A 29 13.04 20.21 -2.35
N ARG A 30 12.25 21.29 -2.21
CA ARG A 30 10.79 21.19 -2.09
C ARG A 30 10.14 20.55 -3.32
N ILE A 31 10.60 20.87 -4.52
CA ILE A 31 10.08 20.28 -5.75
C ILE A 31 10.39 18.78 -5.80
N ALA A 32 11.62 18.39 -5.46
CA ALA A 32 12.04 16.99 -5.41
C ALA A 32 11.22 16.18 -4.38
N VAL A 33 11.04 16.72 -3.17
CA VAL A 33 10.22 16.08 -2.13
C VAL A 33 8.76 15.95 -2.58
N LYS A 34 8.19 17.00 -3.18
CA LYS A 34 6.82 16.96 -3.70
C LYS A 34 6.66 15.91 -4.80
N ALA A 35 7.63 15.78 -5.70
CA ALA A 35 7.62 14.75 -6.74
C ALA A 35 7.68 13.34 -6.12
N ALA A 36 8.62 13.11 -5.21
CA ALA A 36 8.77 11.83 -4.51
C ALA A 36 7.49 11.44 -3.75
N ASN A 37 6.84 12.40 -3.08
CA ASN A 37 5.58 12.15 -2.39
C ASN A 37 4.46 11.73 -3.35
N ARG A 38 4.35 12.36 -4.53
CA ARG A 38 3.35 11.98 -5.54
C ARG A 38 3.59 10.57 -6.08
N ASP A 39 4.85 10.19 -6.27
CA ASP A 39 5.20 8.83 -6.71
C ASP A 39 4.91 7.80 -5.62
N ALA A 40 5.15 8.14 -4.36
CA ALA A 40 4.80 7.32 -3.21
C ALA A 40 3.28 7.14 -3.08
N GLU A 41 2.49 8.22 -3.19
CA GLU A 41 1.02 8.18 -3.18
C GLU A 41 0.48 7.28 -4.30
N ARG A 42 1.03 7.38 -5.52
CA ARG A 42 0.65 6.50 -6.62
C ARG A 42 0.98 5.03 -6.33
N SER A 43 2.16 4.77 -5.76
CA SER A 43 2.59 3.41 -5.42
C SER A 43 1.70 2.79 -4.34
N ILE A 44 1.30 3.58 -3.33
CA ILE A 44 0.36 3.16 -2.29
C ILE A 44 -1.00 2.79 -2.92
N ALA A 45 -1.55 3.66 -3.78
CA ALA A 45 -2.82 3.38 -4.43
C ALA A 45 -2.79 2.11 -5.29
N LEU A 46 -1.67 1.83 -5.97
CA LEU A 46 -1.49 0.58 -6.72
C LEU A 46 -1.45 -0.63 -5.79
N LEU A 47 -0.68 -0.56 -4.69
CA LEU A 47 -0.59 -1.64 -3.71
C LEU A 47 -1.94 -1.93 -3.04
N ASP A 48 -2.71 -0.89 -2.72
CA ASP A 48 -4.06 -1.03 -2.16
C ASP A 48 -5.00 -1.76 -3.15
N SER A 49 -4.98 -1.38 -4.43
CA SER A 49 -5.76 -2.05 -5.47
C SER A 49 -5.35 -3.51 -5.66
N GLU A 50 -4.05 -3.82 -5.56
CA GLU A 50 -3.56 -5.18 -5.62
C GLU A 50 -3.97 -6.00 -4.40
N ASN A 51 -3.92 -5.41 -3.20
CA ASN A 51 -4.35 -6.04 -1.97
C ASN A 51 -5.85 -6.36 -2.01
N GLU A 52 -6.69 -5.43 -2.44
CA GLU A 52 -8.13 -5.66 -2.60
C GLU A 52 -8.40 -6.84 -3.57
N ARG A 53 -7.69 -6.87 -4.71
CA ARG A 53 -7.79 -7.98 -5.66
C ARG A 53 -7.37 -9.31 -5.05
N ARG A 54 -6.25 -9.35 -4.31
CA ARG A 54 -5.73 -10.55 -3.64
C ARG A 54 -6.69 -11.05 -2.56
N THR A 55 -7.21 -10.15 -1.73
CA THR A 55 -8.21 -10.48 -0.70
C THR A 55 -9.46 -11.09 -1.34
N GLY A 56 -10.00 -10.47 -2.39
CA GLY A 56 -11.15 -11.06 -3.09
C GLY A 56 -10.86 -12.41 -3.77
N GLN A 57 -9.61 -12.67 -4.17
CA GLN A 57 -9.20 -14.01 -4.65
C GLN A 57 -9.17 -15.02 -3.49
N ILE A 58 -8.65 -14.62 -2.33
CA ILE A 58 -8.62 -15.43 -1.13
C ILE A 58 -10.05 -15.78 -0.68
N ASP A 59 -10.98 -14.83 -0.66
CA ASP A 59 -12.37 -15.07 -0.26
C ASP A 59 -13.05 -16.11 -1.15
N ARG A 60 -12.89 -15.99 -2.48
CA ARG A 60 -13.40 -16.98 -3.44
C ARG A 60 -12.75 -18.36 -3.26
N LEU A 61 -11.48 -18.42 -2.88
CA LEU A 61 -10.81 -19.67 -2.59
C LEU A 61 -11.36 -20.31 -1.31
N GLN A 62 -11.60 -19.51 -0.26
CA GLN A 62 -12.20 -19.99 0.98
C GLN A 62 -13.61 -20.56 0.76
N GLU A 63 -14.46 -19.87 0.00
CA GLU A 63 -15.79 -20.39 -0.35
C GLU A 63 -15.70 -21.74 -1.07
N ARG A 64 -14.79 -21.86 -2.04
CA ARG A 64 -14.57 -23.11 -2.77
C ARG A 64 -14.02 -24.21 -1.86
N ILE A 65 -13.10 -23.89 -0.95
CA ILE A 65 -12.57 -24.85 0.02
C ILE A 65 -13.68 -25.33 0.95
N GLN A 66 -14.55 -24.44 1.42
CA GLN A 66 -15.69 -24.81 2.25
C GLN A 66 -16.65 -25.76 1.52
N VAL A 67 -16.92 -25.49 0.23
CA VAL A 67 -17.72 -26.39 -0.61
C VAL A 67 -17.03 -27.74 -0.77
N LEU A 68 -15.72 -27.76 -1.01
CA LEU A 68 -14.94 -28.99 -1.13
C LEU A 68 -14.96 -29.80 0.18
N GLU A 69 -14.75 -29.15 1.32
CA GLU A 69 -14.82 -29.77 2.64
C GLU A 69 -16.19 -30.43 2.87
N ARG A 70 -17.28 -29.75 2.51
CA ARG A 70 -18.62 -30.33 2.57
C ARG A 70 -18.76 -31.55 1.66
N ILE A 71 -18.29 -31.48 0.42
CA ILE A 71 -18.40 -32.59 -0.54
C ILE A 71 -17.54 -33.79 -0.12
N THR A 72 -16.39 -33.57 0.51
CA THR A 72 -15.51 -34.68 0.89
C THR A 72 -15.93 -35.34 2.19
N THR A 73 -16.56 -34.59 3.09
CA THR A 73 -16.84 -35.06 4.46
C THR A 73 -18.29 -35.51 4.63
N ASP A 74 -19.26 -34.82 4.03
CA ASP A 74 -20.70 -35.08 4.24
C ASP A 74 -21.21 -36.37 3.55
N PRO A 75 -20.81 -36.71 2.30
CA PRO A 75 -21.32 -37.90 1.62
C PRO A 75 -20.92 -39.21 2.29
N ALA A 76 -19.72 -39.29 2.89
CA ALA A 76 -19.26 -40.52 3.54
C ALA A 76 -20.10 -40.85 4.77
N GLU A 77 -20.32 -39.87 5.66
CA GLU A 77 -21.18 -40.05 6.83
C GLU A 77 -22.65 -40.25 6.45
N ARG A 78 -23.15 -39.52 5.45
CA ARG A 78 -24.53 -39.66 4.99
C ARG A 78 -24.77 -41.03 4.37
N THR A 79 -23.88 -41.49 3.49
CA THR A 79 -23.96 -42.81 2.85
C THR A 79 -23.85 -43.92 3.89
N ALA A 80 -22.92 -43.82 4.85
CA ALA A 80 -22.80 -44.82 5.91
C ALA A 80 -24.07 -44.93 6.76
N ARG A 81 -24.70 -43.79 7.11
CA ARG A 81 -25.98 -43.75 7.82
C ARG A 81 -27.13 -44.33 6.99
N GLU A 82 -27.20 -43.99 5.70
CA GLU A 82 -28.22 -44.53 4.78
C GLU A 82 -28.10 -46.06 4.64
N ILE A 83 -26.87 -46.58 4.54
CA ILE A 83 -26.62 -48.04 4.50
C ILE A 83 -27.10 -48.71 5.79
N GLU A 84 -26.79 -48.16 6.95
CA GLU A 84 -27.18 -48.73 8.23
C GLU A 84 -28.71 -48.69 8.42
N ALA A 85 -29.36 -47.61 7.99
CA ALA A 85 -30.81 -47.50 8.00
C ALA A 85 -31.49 -48.54 7.09
N LEU A 86 -30.91 -48.85 5.92
CA LEU A 86 -31.40 -49.91 5.04
C LEU A 86 -31.21 -51.32 5.64
N ARG A 87 -30.16 -51.54 6.43
CA ARG A 87 -29.92 -52.82 7.12
C ARG A 87 -30.89 -53.08 8.27
N LEU A 88 -31.36 -52.02 8.92
CA LEU A 88 -32.29 -52.09 10.04
C LEU A 88 -33.76 -52.09 9.58
N GLN A 89 -34.05 -51.85 8.30
CA GLN A 89 -35.40 -52.02 7.76
C GLN A 89 -35.75 -53.52 7.77
N PRO A 90 -36.78 -53.93 8.53
CA PRO A 90 -37.26 -55.30 8.47
C PRO A 90 -37.90 -55.54 7.09
N ASN A 91 -37.55 -56.67 6.46
CA ASN A 91 -38.20 -57.14 5.22
C ASN A 91 -39.67 -57.45 5.44
#